data_AF-A0A060CIY3-F1
#
_entry.id   AF-A0A060CIY3-F1
#
_cell.length_a   1.000
_cell.length_b   1.000
_cell.length_c   1.000
_cell.angle_alpha   90.00
_cell.angle_beta   90.00
_cell.angle_gamma   90.00
#
_symmetry.space_group_name_H-M   'P 1'
#
loop_
_entity.id
_entity.type
_entity.pdbx_description
1 polymer ?
#
loop_
_entity_poly.entity_id
_entity_poly.type
_entity_poly.pdbx_seq_one_letter_code
_entity_poly.pdbx_strand_id
1 'polypeptide(L)' 'VDPSVIPLGSVIWVSGYGVSIAGDTGGAIKGNIIDLHFSSVAQATAWGRKNVTVKVLN' A
#
# COMPACT_ATOMS: atom_id res chain seq x y z
N VAL A 1 -0.36 -0.02 6.03
CA VAL A 1 0.72 -1.05 5.97
C VAL A 1 0.88 -1.72 7.32
N ASP A 2 1.68 -2.79 7.42
CA ASP A 2 2.22 -3.28 8.70
C ASP A 2 3.57 -2.56 8.99
N PRO A 3 3.67 -1.74 10.06
CA PRO A 3 4.89 -1.01 10.39
C PRO A 3 6.12 -1.88 10.70
N SER A 4 5.92 -3.15 11.07
CA SER A 4 7.04 -4.09 11.30
C SER A 4 7.71 -4.56 10.01
N VAL A 5 7.05 -4.39 8.87
CA VAL A 5 7.54 -4.76 7.53
C VAL A 5 7.91 -3.52 6.72
N ILE A 6 7.04 -2.50 6.71
CA ILE A 6 7.27 -1.20 6.05
C ILE A 6 7.07 -0.11 7.09
N PRO A 7 8.14 0.55 7.57
CA PRO A 7 8.01 1.63 8.54
C PRO A 7 7.07 2.74 8.05
N LEU A 8 6.31 3.33 8.99
CA LEU A 8 5.50 4.49 8.67
C LEU A 8 6.39 5.67 8.24
N GLY A 9 5.91 6.41 7.25
CA GLY A 9 6.67 7.50 6.62
C GLY A 9 7.63 7.07 5.51
N SER A 10 7.86 5.76 5.31
CA SER A 10 8.64 5.29 4.17
C SER A 10 8.03 5.72 2.84
N VAL A 11 8.88 6.18 1.92
CA VAL A 11 8.50 6.34 0.52
C VAL A 11 8.59 4.97 -0.14
N ILE A 12 7.53 4.55 -0.82
CA ILE A 12 7.45 3.25 -1.48
C ILE A 12 7.02 3.42 -2.94
N TRP A 13 7.48 2.51 -3.79
CA TRP A 13 6.93 2.31 -5.12
C TRP A 13 6.10 1.03 -5.15
N VAL A 14 4.89 1.13 -5.69
CA VAL A 14 3.95 0.01 -5.82
C VAL A 14 3.65 -0.21 -7.30
N SER A 15 3.89 -1.44 -7.78
CA SER A 15 3.70 -1.80 -9.19
C SER A 15 2.27 -1.52 -9.65
N GLY A 16 2.11 -0.66 -10.66
CA GLY A 16 0.82 -0.28 -11.23
C GLY A 16 0.06 0.82 -10.47
N TYR A 17 0.55 1.27 -9.30
CA TYR A 17 -0.06 2.34 -8.51
C TYR A 17 0.81 3.60 -8.47
N GLY A 18 2.13 3.44 -8.32
CA GLY A 18 3.09 4.55 -8.35
C GLY A 18 3.89 4.72 -7.06
N VAL A 19 4.51 5.91 -6.91
CA VAL A 19 5.27 6.29 -5.71
C VAL A 19 4.32 6.88 -4.67
N SER A 20 4.45 6.48 -3.42
CA SER A 20 3.55 6.87 -2.32
C SER A 20 4.23 6.81 -0.98
N ILE A 21 3.63 7.43 0.03
CA ILE A 21 4.11 7.39 1.43
C ILE A 21 3.28 6.36 2.20
N ALA A 22 3.95 5.53 2.99
CA ALA A 22 3.31 4.67 3.99
C ALA A 22 2.72 5.52 5.13
N GLY A 23 1.53 6.07 4.90
CA GLY A 23 0.91 7.07 5.79
C GLY A 23 0.01 6.53 6.89
N ASP A 24 -0.41 5.26 6.83
CA ASP A 24 -1.40 4.71 7.78
C ASP A 24 -1.28 3.18 7.98
N THR A 25 -1.95 2.68 9.01
CA THR A 25 -2.03 1.27 9.43
C THR A 25 -3.47 0.79 9.53
N GLY A 26 -3.67 -0.53 9.59
CA GLY A 26 -5.00 -1.09 9.81
C GLY A 26 -4.92 -2.41 10.57
N GLY A 27 -5.96 -2.72 11.35
CA GLY A 27 -6.01 -3.96 12.15
C GLY A 27 -5.87 -5.24 11.32
N ALA A 28 -6.41 -5.24 10.10
CA ALA A 28 -6.33 -6.35 9.15
C ALA A 28 -5.07 -6.32 8.25
N ILE A 29 -4.28 -5.24 8.31
CA ILE A 29 -3.11 -5.04 7.45
C ILE A 29 -1.87 -5.53 8.21
N LYS A 30 -1.62 -6.84 8.12
CA LYS A 30 -0.56 -7.55 8.86
C LYS A 30 0.36 -8.32 7.91
N GLY A 31 1.66 -8.32 8.21
CA GLY A 31 2.68 -8.93 7.36
C GLY A 31 2.82 -8.21 6.01
N ASN A 32 2.97 -8.99 4.93
CA ASN A 32 3.17 -8.48 3.56
C ASN A 32 1.85 -8.04 2.89
N ILE A 33 1.00 -7.33 3.63
CA ILE A 33 -0.27 -6.78 3.16
C ILE A 33 -0.16 -5.26 3.22
N ILE A 34 -0.62 -4.60 2.15
CA ILE A 34 -0.79 -3.16 2.08
C ILE A 34 -2.23 -2.84 1.65
N ASP A 35 -2.75 -1.71 2.14
CA ASP A 35 -3.99 -1.14 1.64
C ASP A 35 -3.67 0.14 0.85
N LEU A 36 -4.36 0.35 -0.26
CA LEU A 36 -4.11 1.45 -1.18
C LEU A 36 -5.33 2.36 -1.22
N HIS A 37 -5.12 3.65 -0.95
CA HIS A 37 -6.18 4.63 -0.97
C HIS A 37 -6.57 5.00 -2.41
N PHE A 38 -7.86 5.04 -2.72
CA PHE A 38 -8.37 5.59 -3.97
C PHE A 38 -9.46 6.62 -3.66
N SER A 39 -9.56 7.67 -4.49
CA SER A 39 -10.54 8.74 -4.29
C SER A 39 -11.99 8.33 -4.55
N SER A 40 -12.23 7.15 -5.14
CA SER A 40 -13.57 6.65 -5.41
C SER A 40 -13.67 5.14 -5.28
N VAL A 41 -14.87 4.66 -4.93
CA VAL A 41 -15.21 3.23 -4.85
C VAL A 41 -15.04 2.54 -6.20
N ALA A 42 -15.35 3.23 -7.30
CA ALA A 42 -15.20 2.69 -8.66
C ALA A 42 -13.73 2.39 -8.98
N GLN A 43 -12.81 3.30 -8.63
CA GLN A 43 -11.37 3.08 -8.82
C GLN A 43 -10.83 1.95 -7.93
N ALA A 44 -11.24 1.90 -6.66
CA ALA A 44 -10.85 0.82 -5.76
C ALA A 44 -11.35 -0.55 -6.26
N THR A 45 -12.58 -0.60 -6.76
CA THR A 45 -13.19 -1.81 -7.33
C THR A 45 -12.45 -2.25 -8.60
N ALA A 46 -12.16 -1.29 -9.50
CA ALA A 46 -11.41 -1.56 -10.73
C ALA A 46 -9.97 -2.03 -10.46
N TRP A 47 -9.36 -1.54 -9.38
CA TRP A 47 -8.03 -2.00 -8.95
C TRP A 47 -8.05 -3.46 -8.47
N GLY A 48 -9.02 -3.79 -7.61
CA GLY A 48 -9.22 -5.12 -7.05
C GLY A 48 -8.13 -5.59 -6.09
N ARG A 49 -8.36 -6.73 -5.43
CA ARG A 49 -7.34 -7.40 -4.62
C ARG A 49 -6.41 -8.20 -5.52
N LYS A 50 -5.11 -7.96 -5.40
CA LYS A 50 -4.08 -8.65 -6.19
C LYS A 50 -2.72 -8.56 -5.51
N ASN A 51 -1.86 -9.50 -5.86
CA ASN A 51 -0.46 -9.44 -5.48
C ASN A 51 0.25 -8.37 -6.33
N VAL A 52 1.07 -7.56 -5.68
CA VAL A 52 1.84 -6.49 -6.30
C VAL A 52 3.28 -6.52 -5.78
N THR A 53 4.20 -5.98 -6.55
CA THR A 53 5.57 -5.73 -6.07
C THR A 53 5.63 -4.37 -5.41
N VAL A 54 6.22 -4.33 -4.21
CA VAL A 54 6.48 -3.11 -3.45
C VAL A 54 8.00 -2.97 -3.28
N LYS A 55 8.51 -1.75 -3.48
CA LYS A 55 9.90 -1.39 -3.18
C LYS A 55 9.90 -0.23 -2.20
N VAL A 56 10.67 -0.35 -1.12
CA VAL A 56 10.97 0.79 -0.24
C VAL A 56 12.06 1.62 -0.91
N LEU A 57 11.77 2.91 -1.11
CA LEU A 57 12.68 3.89 -1.68
C LEU A 57 13.28 4.64 -0.49
N ASN A 58 14.55 4.39 -0.21
CA ASN A 58 15.29 5.10 0.84
C ASN A 58 15.38 6.60 0.56
#